data_AF-A0A5A7R6C0-F1
#
_entry.id   AF-A0A5A7R6C0-F1
#
_cell.length_a   1.000
_cell.length_b   1.000
_cell.length_c   1.000
_cell.angle_alpha   90.00
_cell.angle_beta   90.00
_cell.angle_gamma   90.00
#
_symmetry.space_group_name_H-M   'P 1'
#
loop_
_entity.id
_entity.type
_entity.pdbx_description
1 polymer ?
#
loop_
_entity_poly.entity_id
_entity_poly.type
_entity_poly.pdbx_seq_one_letter_code
_entity_poly.pdbx_strand_id
1 'polypeptide(L)'
;MAIRGYRSGLYPPSRCSVSYGNCTKGNSEEEPLVAAHNIILSHAGAVKIYRTRYQKKQRGSIGIVMNAAWYEPFSNSTEDRLAAERAQSFYLNWFLDPIMFGKYPKEMHRLLGTHLPVFSEKDIEIMRTSKLDFIGINHYTSFYSKDCMYSYCEPGAPGVSKSEGYYFRTAFRDGEAIGEPTAVDWLFVYPQGMEKIVTYVKDRYNNTPMFITENGLGVLNEPNSSMSYFLDDIKRVEYMNSYLDSLAIAISKGADVRGYFAWSLLDNFEWIFGYTIRFGLYHVDFGTLKRTPKLSAGRYREIITASRGLQTS
;
A
#
# COMPACT_ATOMS: atom_id res chain seq x y z
N MET A 1 -2.50 -8.86 1.27
CA MET A 1 -2.63 -10.30 1.54
C MET A 1 -4.08 -10.80 1.43
N ALA A 2 -5.05 -10.23 2.17
CA ALA A 2 -6.46 -10.65 2.12
C ALA A 2 -7.05 -10.65 0.69
N ILE A 3 -6.88 -9.56 -0.06
CA ILE A 3 -7.42 -9.43 -1.43
C ILE A 3 -6.78 -10.45 -2.39
N ARG A 4 -5.44 -10.48 -2.47
CA ARG A 4 -4.76 -11.36 -3.44
C ARG A 4 -4.90 -12.86 -3.13
N GLY A 5 -5.01 -13.24 -1.86
CA GLY A 5 -5.12 -14.64 -1.44
C GLY A 5 -6.54 -15.21 -1.43
N TYR A 6 -7.53 -14.38 -1.08
CA TYR A 6 -8.90 -14.82 -0.81
C TYR A 6 -9.98 -14.14 -1.67
N ARG A 7 -9.63 -13.10 -2.45
CA ARG A 7 -10.55 -12.48 -3.42
C ARG A 7 -10.19 -12.81 -4.85
N SER A 8 -8.96 -12.49 -5.28
CA SER A 8 -8.51 -12.76 -6.65
C SER A 8 -7.83 -14.13 -6.80
N GLY A 9 -7.48 -14.79 -5.69
CA GLY A 9 -6.81 -16.09 -5.69
C GLY A 9 -5.45 -16.16 -6.39
N LEU A 10 -4.82 -15.01 -6.65
CA LEU A 10 -3.52 -14.94 -7.34
C LEU A 10 -2.37 -15.34 -6.43
N TYR A 11 -2.54 -15.18 -5.11
CA TYR A 11 -1.53 -15.54 -4.11
C TYR A 11 -2.03 -16.74 -3.31
N PRO A 12 -1.14 -17.52 -2.67
CA PRO A 12 -1.55 -18.55 -1.73
C PRO A 12 -2.51 -17.98 -0.67
N PRO A 13 -3.60 -18.69 -0.31
CA PRO A 13 -3.93 -20.07 -0.65
C PRO A 13 -4.75 -20.27 -1.95
N SER A 14 -4.76 -19.28 -2.84
CA SER A 14 -5.43 -19.32 -4.16
C SER A 14 -6.92 -19.61 -4.08
N ARG A 15 -7.63 -18.84 -3.24
CA ARG A 15 -9.08 -18.95 -3.06
C ARG A 15 -9.80 -17.77 -3.70
N CYS A 16 -10.83 -18.06 -4.48
CA CYS A 16 -11.67 -17.06 -5.12
C CYS A 16 -13.00 -17.69 -5.61
N SER A 17 -14.00 -16.85 -5.85
CA SER A 17 -15.21 -17.18 -6.60
C SER A 17 -14.96 -17.09 -8.11
N VAL A 18 -15.78 -17.79 -8.91
CA VAL A 18 -15.64 -17.88 -10.38
C VAL A 18 -15.58 -16.51 -11.08
N SER A 19 -16.32 -15.51 -10.59
CA SER A 19 -16.34 -14.16 -11.16
C SER A 19 -15.04 -13.36 -10.97
N TYR A 20 -14.11 -13.85 -10.14
CA TYR A 20 -12.85 -13.17 -9.81
C TYR A 20 -11.61 -13.90 -10.33
N GLY A 21 -11.72 -15.20 -10.60
CA GLY A 21 -10.61 -16.02 -11.06
C GLY A 21 -10.95 -17.49 -11.14
N ASN A 22 -10.01 -18.28 -11.65
CA ASN A 22 -10.17 -19.71 -11.87
C ASN A 22 -9.68 -20.53 -10.66
N CYS A 23 -10.29 -20.32 -9.49
CA CYS A 23 -9.98 -21.08 -8.27
C CYS A 23 -10.94 -22.27 -8.11
N THR A 24 -10.45 -23.36 -7.50
CA THR A 24 -11.27 -24.56 -7.25
C THR A 24 -12.23 -24.41 -6.08
N LYS A 25 -11.99 -23.44 -5.18
CA LYS A 25 -12.78 -23.16 -3.98
C LYS A 25 -12.54 -21.74 -3.49
N GLY A 26 -13.52 -21.16 -2.81
CA GLY A 26 -13.41 -19.83 -2.22
C GLY A 26 -14.74 -19.10 -2.16
N ASN A 27 -14.77 -18.02 -1.40
CA ASN A 27 -15.83 -17.02 -1.47
C ASN A 27 -15.20 -15.62 -1.43
N SER A 28 -15.10 -14.98 -2.60
CA SER A 28 -14.46 -13.66 -2.79
C SER A 28 -15.17 -12.50 -2.08
N GLU A 29 -16.43 -12.69 -1.67
CA GLU A 29 -17.21 -11.68 -0.94
C GLU A 29 -17.11 -11.81 0.59
N GLU A 30 -16.64 -12.96 1.11
CA GLU A 30 -16.64 -13.26 2.55
C GLU A 30 -15.25 -13.58 3.11
N GLU A 31 -14.49 -14.45 2.44
CA GLU A 31 -13.20 -14.92 2.96
C GLU A 31 -12.17 -13.79 3.15
N PRO A 32 -12.09 -12.76 2.29
CA PRO A 32 -11.22 -11.62 2.56
C PRO A 32 -11.56 -10.90 3.87
N LEU A 33 -12.86 -10.80 4.22
CA LEU A 33 -13.33 -10.17 5.46
C LEU A 33 -12.86 -10.97 6.68
N VAL A 34 -13.00 -12.29 6.64
CA VAL A 34 -12.53 -13.20 7.70
C VAL A 34 -11.01 -13.16 7.81
N ALA A 35 -10.29 -13.21 6.69
CA ALA A 35 -8.83 -13.16 6.68
C ALA A 35 -8.30 -11.85 7.29
N ALA A 36 -8.86 -10.70 6.88
CA ALA A 36 -8.48 -9.41 7.43
C ALA A 36 -8.80 -9.29 8.93
N HIS A 37 -9.97 -9.78 9.36
CA HIS A 37 -10.34 -9.79 10.78
C HIS A 37 -9.31 -10.55 11.63
N ASN A 38 -8.91 -11.74 11.19
CA ASN A 38 -7.90 -12.53 11.89
C ASN A 38 -6.51 -11.87 11.87
N ILE A 39 -6.13 -11.18 10.79
CA ILE A 39 -4.88 -10.41 10.73
C ILE A 39 -4.91 -9.27 11.77
N ILE A 40 -6.02 -8.54 11.86
CA ILE A 40 -6.19 -7.44 12.84
C ILE A 40 -6.09 -7.98 14.28
N LEU A 41 -6.81 -9.06 14.60
CA LEU A 41 -6.73 -9.69 15.93
C LEU A 41 -5.34 -10.24 16.24
N SER A 42 -4.66 -10.82 15.25
CA SER A 42 -3.29 -11.30 15.39
C SER A 42 -2.33 -10.16 15.71
N HIS A 43 -2.48 -9.02 15.02
CA HIS A 43 -1.71 -7.81 15.32
C HIS A 43 -1.98 -7.32 16.74
N ALA A 44 -3.25 -7.17 17.14
CA ALA A 44 -3.64 -6.72 18.49
C ALA A 44 -3.07 -7.65 19.59
N GLY A 45 -3.15 -8.97 19.39
CA GLY A 45 -2.56 -9.96 20.29
C GLY A 45 -1.03 -9.84 20.38
N ALA A 46 -0.35 -9.67 19.26
CA ALA A 46 1.11 -9.51 19.21
C ALA A 46 1.57 -8.22 19.90
N VAL A 47 0.90 -7.09 19.66
CA VAL A 47 1.20 -5.81 20.33
C VAL A 47 1.00 -5.95 21.84
N LYS A 48 -0.11 -6.55 22.30
CA LYS A 48 -0.32 -6.80 23.73
C LYS A 48 0.81 -7.62 24.36
N ILE A 49 1.25 -8.68 23.70
CA ILE A 49 2.39 -9.48 24.18
C ILE A 49 3.65 -8.61 24.25
N TYR A 50 3.92 -7.79 23.22
CA TYR A 50 5.05 -6.88 23.20
C TYR A 50 5.03 -5.90 24.37
N ARG A 51 3.90 -5.23 24.60
CA ARG A 51 3.71 -4.28 25.70
C ARG A 51 3.90 -4.91 27.06
N THR A 52 3.34 -6.10 27.27
CA THR A 52 3.33 -6.75 28.59
C THR A 52 4.63 -7.46 28.94
N ARG A 53 5.36 -8.01 27.95
CA ARG A 53 6.53 -8.86 28.21
C ARG A 53 7.87 -8.24 27.80
N TYR A 54 7.89 -7.41 26.76
CA TYR A 54 9.15 -7.05 26.10
C TYR A 54 9.46 -5.56 26.13
N GLN A 55 8.43 -4.69 26.11
CA GLN A 55 8.59 -3.23 25.99
C GLN A 55 9.57 -2.63 27.01
N LYS A 56 9.43 -3.00 28.29
CA LYS A 56 10.25 -2.43 29.37
C LYS A 56 11.74 -2.70 29.19
N LYS A 57 12.10 -3.87 28.63
CA LYS A 57 13.49 -4.29 28.45
C LYS A 57 14.06 -3.86 27.10
N GLN A 58 13.28 -4.03 26.02
CA GLN A 58 13.76 -3.82 24.65
C GLN A 58 13.62 -2.38 24.18
N ARG A 59 12.65 -1.62 24.72
CA ARG A 59 12.38 -0.23 24.36
C ARG A 59 12.16 -0.01 22.85
N GLY A 60 11.74 -1.05 22.12
CA GLY A 60 11.45 -0.94 20.69
C GLY A 60 10.05 -0.42 20.41
N SER A 61 9.74 -0.35 19.12
CA SER A 61 8.46 0.11 18.59
C SER A 61 7.82 -0.98 17.73
N ILE A 62 6.50 -1.11 17.78
CA ILE A 62 5.73 -2.07 16.98
C ILE A 62 4.64 -1.34 16.20
N GLY A 63 4.60 -1.59 14.89
CA GLY A 63 3.66 -0.98 13.96
C GLY A 63 2.99 -2.00 13.06
N ILE A 64 2.18 -1.51 12.12
CA ILE A 64 1.65 -2.30 11.01
C ILE A 64 1.96 -1.58 9.71
N VAL A 65 2.29 -2.34 8.67
CA VAL A 65 2.58 -1.83 7.33
C VAL A 65 1.37 -2.02 6.44
N MET A 66 0.97 -0.95 5.76
CA MET A 66 -0.16 -0.94 4.84
C MET A 66 0.27 -0.55 3.44
N ASN A 67 -0.21 -1.30 2.44
CA ASN A 67 -0.20 -0.82 1.07
C ASN A 67 -1.22 0.32 0.97
N ALA A 68 -0.77 1.48 0.50
CA ALA A 68 -1.49 2.73 0.56
C ALA A 68 -1.45 3.42 -0.80
N ALA A 69 -2.42 3.09 -1.67
CA ALA A 69 -2.67 3.86 -2.87
C ALA A 69 -3.43 5.14 -2.53
N TRP A 70 -3.17 6.22 -3.26
CA TRP A 70 -4.04 7.38 -3.21
C TRP A 70 -5.17 7.24 -4.24
N TYR A 71 -6.37 7.71 -3.90
CA TYR A 71 -7.53 7.67 -4.79
C TYR A 71 -8.04 9.09 -5.05
N GLU A 72 -7.94 9.54 -6.30
CA GLU A 72 -8.62 10.74 -6.77
C GLU A 72 -10.07 10.40 -7.11
N PRO A 73 -11.03 11.30 -6.83
CA PRO A 73 -12.36 11.13 -7.41
C PRO A 73 -12.29 11.25 -8.93
N PHE A 74 -13.06 10.44 -9.65
CA PHE A 74 -13.09 10.44 -11.12
C PHE A 74 -13.55 11.81 -11.65
N SER A 75 -14.60 12.39 -11.07
CA SER A 75 -15.09 13.74 -11.34
C SER A 75 -15.31 14.55 -10.05
N ASN A 76 -15.76 15.79 -10.19
CA ASN A 76 -16.12 16.65 -9.04
C ASN A 76 -17.49 16.33 -8.44
N SER A 77 -18.19 15.29 -8.93
CA SER A 77 -19.48 14.85 -8.39
C SER A 77 -19.36 14.40 -6.94
N THR A 78 -20.45 14.54 -6.19
CA THR A 78 -20.50 14.06 -4.80
C THR A 78 -20.33 12.55 -4.75
N GLU A 79 -20.88 11.85 -5.74
CA GLU A 79 -20.86 10.40 -5.89
C GLU A 79 -19.42 9.89 -6.04
N ASP A 80 -18.61 10.49 -6.91
CA ASP A 80 -17.21 10.09 -7.12
C ASP A 80 -16.31 10.46 -5.95
N ARG A 81 -16.58 11.59 -5.27
CA ARG A 81 -15.90 11.94 -4.01
C ARG A 81 -16.17 10.92 -2.92
N LEU A 82 -17.43 10.52 -2.74
CA LEU A 82 -17.81 9.44 -1.84
C LEU A 82 -17.26 8.09 -2.30
N ALA A 83 -17.09 7.86 -3.61
CA ALA A 83 -16.46 6.65 -4.11
C ALA A 83 -14.98 6.59 -3.72
N ALA A 84 -14.24 7.71 -3.82
CA ALA A 84 -12.86 7.79 -3.36
C ALA A 84 -12.73 7.55 -1.84
N GLU A 85 -13.68 8.04 -1.03
CA GLU A 85 -13.74 7.73 0.41
C GLU A 85 -13.99 6.24 0.68
N ARG A 86 -14.88 5.60 -0.11
CA ARG A 86 -15.09 4.15 -0.04
C ARG A 86 -13.84 3.39 -0.47
N ALA A 87 -13.16 3.83 -1.52
CA ALA A 87 -11.91 3.22 -1.98
C ALA A 87 -10.84 3.19 -0.88
N GLN A 88 -10.67 4.29 -0.15
CA GLN A 88 -9.78 4.32 1.01
C GLN A 88 -10.27 3.40 2.14
N SER A 89 -11.58 3.37 2.36
CA SER A 89 -12.20 2.60 3.44
C SER A 89 -12.11 1.09 3.25
N PHE A 90 -12.17 0.61 2.02
CA PHE A 90 -12.04 -0.80 1.66
C PHE A 90 -10.60 -1.22 1.33
N TYR A 91 -9.62 -0.34 1.55
CA TYR A 91 -8.21 -0.61 1.31
C TYR A 91 -7.34 -0.33 2.54
N LEU A 92 -7.02 0.94 2.80
CA LEU A 92 -6.15 1.36 3.90
C LEU A 92 -6.87 1.30 5.25
N ASN A 93 -8.05 1.92 5.33
CA ASN A 93 -8.75 2.08 6.62
C ASN A 93 -9.35 0.76 7.11
N TRP A 94 -9.59 -0.20 6.22
CA TRP A 94 -10.11 -1.52 6.57
C TRP A 94 -9.30 -2.19 7.70
N PHE A 95 -7.99 -1.99 7.72
CA PHE A 95 -7.11 -2.50 8.78
C PHE A 95 -6.82 -1.46 9.86
N LEU A 96 -6.57 -0.20 9.46
CA LEU A 96 -6.14 0.83 10.41
C LEU A 96 -7.26 1.32 11.32
N ASP A 97 -8.50 1.48 10.85
CA ASP A 97 -9.61 1.92 11.70
C ASP A 97 -9.86 0.93 12.86
N PRO A 98 -9.90 -0.40 12.64
CA PRO A 98 -9.99 -1.35 13.74
C PRO A 98 -8.86 -1.22 14.75
N ILE A 99 -7.61 -1.15 14.29
CA ILE A 99 -6.46 -1.11 15.19
C ILE A 99 -6.41 0.22 15.97
N MET A 100 -6.76 1.34 15.32
CA MET A 100 -6.67 2.67 15.92
C MET A 100 -7.89 3.04 16.76
N PHE A 101 -9.08 2.58 16.37
CA PHE A 101 -10.36 3.01 16.93
C PHE A 101 -11.24 1.86 17.45
N GLY A 102 -10.84 0.60 17.29
CA GLY A 102 -11.58 -0.58 17.74
C GLY A 102 -12.81 -0.92 16.90
N LYS A 103 -12.97 -0.34 15.71
CA LYS A 103 -14.13 -0.53 14.83
C LYS A 103 -13.75 -0.45 13.37
N TYR A 104 -14.47 -1.15 12.50
CA TYR A 104 -14.30 -1.00 11.06
C TYR A 104 -14.79 0.38 10.55
N PRO A 105 -14.38 0.79 9.34
CA PRO A 105 -14.87 2.03 8.73
C PRO A 105 -16.39 2.08 8.61
N LYS A 106 -16.97 3.27 8.76
CA LYS A 106 -18.44 3.48 8.68
C LYS A 106 -19.00 3.05 7.31
N GLU A 107 -18.22 3.25 6.26
CA GLU A 107 -18.53 2.90 4.88
C GLU A 107 -18.67 1.38 4.73
N MET A 108 -17.76 0.63 5.35
CA MET A 108 -17.82 -0.83 5.36
C MET A 108 -19.02 -1.34 6.16
N HIS A 109 -19.26 -0.78 7.36
CA HIS A 109 -20.43 -1.16 8.15
C HIS A 109 -21.74 -0.88 7.41
N ARG A 110 -21.87 0.28 6.76
CA ARG A 110 -23.08 0.65 6.00
C ARG A 110 -23.37 -0.33 4.86
N LEU A 111 -22.32 -0.80 4.18
CA LEU A 111 -22.48 -1.69 3.02
C LEU A 111 -22.60 -3.16 3.43
N LEU A 112 -21.75 -3.64 4.33
CA LEU A 112 -21.61 -5.07 4.62
C LEU A 112 -22.54 -5.54 5.74
N GLY A 113 -22.90 -4.66 6.67
CA GLY A 113 -23.77 -4.99 7.80
C GLY A 113 -23.29 -6.25 8.51
N THR A 114 -24.14 -7.27 8.55
CA THR A 114 -23.89 -8.56 9.22
C THR A 114 -22.82 -9.44 8.55
N HIS A 115 -22.38 -9.12 7.32
CA HIS A 115 -21.29 -9.85 6.66
C HIS A 115 -19.92 -9.45 7.21
N LEU A 116 -19.82 -8.32 7.90
CA LEU A 116 -18.59 -7.87 8.52
C LEU A 116 -18.41 -8.57 9.87
N PRO A 117 -17.28 -9.25 10.12
CA PRO A 117 -17.03 -9.88 11.41
C PRO A 117 -17.09 -8.88 12.57
N VAL A 118 -17.47 -9.36 13.76
CA VAL A 118 -17.64 -8.53 14.96
C VAL A 118 -16.48 -8.76 15.91
N PHE A 119 -15.88 -7.67 16.40
CA PHE A 119 -14.88 -7.73 17.47
C PHE A 119 -15.57 -7.95 18.81
N SER A 120 -15.06 -8.89 19.63
CA SER A 120 -15.55 -9.04 21.00
C SER A 120 -15.15 -7.84 21.86
N GLU A 121 -15.82 -7.63 22.99
CA GLU A 121 -15.44 -6.58 23.96
C GLU A 121 -13.98 -6.71 24.40
N LYS A 122 -13.51 -7.95 24.54
CA LYS A 122 -12.12 -8.25 24.88
C LYS A 122 -11.17 -7.82 23.77
N ASP A 123 -11.51 -8.05 22.50
CA ASP A 123 -10.67 -7.64 21.38
C ASP A 123 -10.56 -6.12 21.28
N ILE A 124 -11.70 -5.43 21.46
CA ILE A 124 -11.77 -3.96 21.48
C ILE A 124 -10.91 -3.41 22.62
N GLU A 125 -11.00 -4.00 23.80
CA GLU A 125 -10.19 -3.57 24.96
C GLU A 125 -8.69 -3.78 24.71
N ILE A 126 -8.30 -4.87 24.05
CA ILE A 126 -6.91 -5.10 23.67
C ILE A 126 -6.44 -4.00 22.69
N MET A 127 -7.19 -3.71 21.63
CA MET A 127 -6.84 -2.68 20.65
C MET A 127 -6.75 -1.28 21.30
N ARG A 128 -7.67 -0.97 22.22
CA ARG A 128 -7.71 0.31 22.95
C ARG A 128 -6.50 0.51 23.87
N THR A 129 -6.09 -0.55 24.58
CA THR A 129 -5.02 -0.49 25.59
C THR A 129 -3.63 -0.76 25.02
N SER A 130 -3.55 -1.48 23.91
CA SER A 130 -2.30 -1.91 23.27
C SER A 130 -2.18 -1.28 21.88
N LYS A 131 -2.01 0.03 21.84
CA LYS A 131 -1.87 0.80 20.60
C LYS A 131 -0.56 0.48 19.87
N LEU A 132 -0.57 0.63 18.55
CA LEU A 132 0.64 0.63 17.72
C LEU A 132 1.47 1.90 17.94
N ASP A 133 2.76 1.84 17.66
CA ASP A 133 3.71 2.96 17.78
C ASP A 133 3.87 3.75 16.48
N PHE A 134 3.72 3.10 15.32
CA PHE A 134 3.88 3.73 14.02
C PHE A 134 3.08 3.03 12.91
N ILE A 135 2.74 3.79 11.87
CA ILE A 135 2.11 3.30 10.64
C ILE A 135 3.17 3.21 9.54
N GLY A 136 3.38 2.02 8.99
CA GLY A 136 4.18 1.82 7.80
C GLY A 136 3.34 2.05 6.54
N ILE A 137 3.85 2.86 5.62
CA ILE A 137 3.19 3.22 4.38
C ILE A 137 4.00 2.66 3.21
N ASN A 138 3.43 1.69 2.51
CA ASN A 138 3.92 1.23 1.22
C ASN A 138 3.16 1.98 0.13
N HIS A 139 3.73 3.06 -0.39
CA HIS A 139 3.09 3.92 -1.39
C HIS A 139 3.89 3.91 -2.70
N TYR A 140 3.18 3.62 -3.79
CA TYR A 140 3.78 3.52 -5.12
C TYR A 140 3.04 4.37 -6.16
N THR A 141 1.71 4.43 -6.08
CA THR A 141 0.89 4.98 -7.16
C THR A 141 -0.47 5.46 -6.65
N SER A 142 -1.25 6.00 -7.59
CA SER A 142 -2.59 6.53 -7.36
C SER A 142 -3.55 6.03 -8.44
N PHE A 143 -4.85 6.06 -8.15
CA PHE A 143 -5.90 5.72 -9.11
C PHE A 143 -7.02 6.74 -9.05
N TYR A 144 -7.82 6.82 -10.12
CA TYR A 144 -9.14 7.40 -10.05
C TYR A 144 -10.13 6.39 -9.46
N SER A 145 -11.16 6.93 -8.81
CA SER A 145 -12.28 6.19 -8.24
C SER A 145 -13.59 6.77 -8.74
N LYS A 146 -14.37 5.98 -9.48
CA LYS A 146 -15.70 6.33 -9.96
C LYS A 146 -16.78 5.63 -9.13
N ASP A 147 -17.91 6.27 -8.91
CA ASP A 147 -19.06 5.64 -8.26
C ASP A 147 -19.59 4.44 -9.06
N CYS A 148 -19.89 3.35 -8.36
CA CYS A 148 -20.61 2.18 -8.89
C CYS A 148 -21.79 1.79 -8.00
N MET A 149 -22.19 2.66 -7.07
CA MET A 149 -23.33 2.41 -6.18
C MET A 149 -24.62 2.87 -6.85
N TYR A 150 -24.55 3.98 -7.58
CA TYR A 150 -25.65 4.62 -8.28
C TYR A 150 -25.40 4.72 -9.79
N SER A 151 -24.20 4.35 -10.25
CA SER A 151 -23.83 4.29 -11.67
C SER A 151 -23.53 2.86 -12.11
N TYR A 152 -23.77 2.58 -13.40
CA TYR A 152 -23.37 1.30 -13.99
C TYR A 152 -21.84 1.19 -14.07
N CYS A 153 -21.33 0.05 -13.63
CA CYS A 153 -19.95 -0.37 -13.82
C CYS A 153 -19.94 -1.83 -14.27
N GLU A 154 -18.94 -2.18 -15.06
CA GLU A 154 -18.80 -3.53 -15.60
C GLU A 154 -18.57 -4.54 -14.46
N PRO A 155 -19.37 -5.62 -14.37
CA PRO A 155 -19.19 -6.63 -13.34
C PRO A 155 -17.78 -7.24 -13.35
N GLY A 156 -17.18 -7.41 -12.17
CA GLY A 156 -15.82 -7.97 -12.03
C GLY A 156 -14.70 -6.96 -12.20
N ALA A 157 -14.99 -5.71 -12.58
CA ALA A 157 -13.99 -4.64 -12.56
C ALA A 157 -13.51 -4.35 -11.12
N PRO A 158 -12.26 -3.90 -10.91
CA PRO A 158 -11.73 -3.72 -9.57
C PRO A 158 -12.52 -2.70 -8.74
N GLY A 159 -13.02 -3.13 -7.58
CA GLY A 159 -13.71 -2.27 -6.63
C GLY A 159 -15.25 -2.32 -6.71
N VAL A 160 -15.84 -2.91 -7.76
CA VAL A 160 -17.25 -2.70 -8.10
C VAL A 160 -18.23 -3.55 -7.29
N SER A 161 -17.75 -4.58 -6.60
CA SER A 161 -18.61 -5.43 -5.78
C SER A 161 -18.96 -4.81 -4.44
N LYS A 162 -19.93 -5.43 -3.75
CA LYS A 162 -20.36 -5.02 -2.42
C LYS A 162 -19.23 -5.13 -1.40
N SER A 163 -18.49 -6.25 -1.37
CA SER A 163 -17.36 -6.45 -0.46
C SER A 163 -16.12 -5.64 -0.82
N GLU A 164 -16.11 -4.99 -1.98
CA GLU A 164 -15.08 -4.05 -2.39
C GLU A 164 -15.47 -2.59 -2.17
N GLY A 165 -16.76 -2.26 -2.03
CA GLY A 165 -17.21 -0.91 -1.67
C GLY A 165 -17.87 -0.14 -2.80
N TYR A 166 -18.28 -0.79 -3.89
CA TYR A 166 -18.98 -0.17 -5.02
C TYR A 166 -18.27 1.07 -5.58
N TYR A 167 -16.99 0.93 -5.92
CA TYR A 167 -16.23 1.96 -6.62
C TYR A 167 -15.46 1.35 -7.79
N PHE A 168 -15.37 2.00 -8.93
CA PHE A 168 -14.53 1.53 -10.02
C PHE A 168 -13.17 2.18 -9.91
N ARG A 169 -12.15 1.36 -9.68
CA ARG A 169 -10.75 1.79 -9.69
C ARG A 169 -10.20 1.75 -11.12
N THR A 170 -9.72 2.88 -11.59
CA THR A 170 -9.08 3.00 -12.91
C THR A 170 -7.86 3.92 -12.84
N ALA A 171 -6.85 3.66 -13.66
CA ALA A 171 -5.75 4.58 -13.87
C ALA A 171 -6.06 5.65 -14.94
N PHE A 172 -7.18 5.51 -15.66
CA PHE A 172 -7.53 6.36 -16.80
C PHE A 172 -8.81 7.13 -16.57
N ARG A 173 -8.82 8.40 -16.98
CA ARG A 173 -9.99 9.27 -17.04
C ARG A 173 -10.05 9.89 -18.43
N ASP A 174 -11.15 9.62 -19.15
CA ASP A 174 -11.38 10.14 -20.50
C ASP A 174 -10.25 9.83 -21.49
N GLY A 175 -9.62 8.65 -21.35
CA GLY A 175 -8.49 8.20 -22.16
C GLY A 175 -7.12 8.61 -21.64
N GLU A 176 -7.06 9.55 -20.68
CA GLU A 176 -5.80 10.05 -20.11
C GLU A 176 -5.43 9.30 -18.83
N ALA A 177 -4.17 8.85 -18.75
CA ALA A 177 -3.65 8.22 -17.54
C ALA A 177 -3.47 9.23 -16.41
N ILE A 178 -3.65 8.79 -15.16
CA ILE A 178 -3.47 9.62 -13.97
C ILE A 178 -2.05 10.19 -13.87
N GLY A 179 -1.06 9.44 -14.36
CA GLY A 179 0.35 9.80 -14.42
C GLY A 179 1.09 8.96 -15.46
N GLU A 180 2.41 9.12 -15.58
CA GLU A 180 3.21 8.41 -16.58
C GLU A 180 3.07 6.88 -16.38
N PRO A 181 2.63 6.12 -17.40
CA PRO A 181 2.61 4.66 -17.32
C PRO A 181 4.02 4.10 -17.20
N THR A 182 4.16 2.97 -16.51
CA THR A 182 5.46 2.30 -16.34
C THR A 182 5.47 0.93 -16.99
N ALA A 183 6.63 0.28 -16.94
CA ALA A 183 6.80 -1.10 -17.37
C ALA A 183 5.95 -2.10 -16.52
N VAL A 184 5.46 -1.67 -15.36
CA VAL A 184 4.58 -2.44 -14.48
C VAL A 184 3.15 -1.92 -14.64
N ASP A 185 2.24 -2.76 -15.12
CA ASP A 185 0.87 -2.41 -15.55
C ASP A 185 0.03 -1.69 -14.49
N TRP A 186 0.23 -2.01 -13.21
CA TRP A 186 -0.48 -1.38 -12.09
C TRP A 186 0.18 -0.10 -11.58
N LEU A 187 1.38 0.26 -12.03
CA LEU A 187 2.19 1.34 -11.49
C LEU A 187 2.24 2.53 -12.47
N PHE A 188 1.70 3.66 -12.02
CA PHE A 188 1.74 4.95 -12.70
C PHE A 188 2.48 5.97 -11.84
N VAL A 189 3.34 6.79 -12.45
CA VAL A 189 4.13 7.82 -11.76
C VAL A 189 3.24 9.01 -11.42
N TYR A 190 2.86 9.14 -10.15
CA TYR A 190 1.98 10.20 -9.64
C TYR A 190 2.48 10.70 -8.26
N PRO A 191 3.60 11.46 -8.24
CA PRO A 191 4.32 11.80 -7.01
C PRO A 191 3.48 12.57 -5.99
N GLN A 192 2.59 13.45 -6.43
CA GLN A 192 1.67 14.19 -5.56
C GLN A 192 0.72 13.27 -4.77
N GLY A 193 0.54 12.02 -5.19
CA GLY A 193 -0.14 10.99 -4.41
C GLY A 193 0.53 10.70 -3.06
N MET A 194 1.87 10.83 -2.98
CA MET A 194 2.63 10.67 -1.74
C MET A 194 2.26 11.76 -0.72
N GLU A 195 2.20 13.01 -1.16
CA GLU A 195 1.80 14.12 -0.29
C GLU A 195 0.38 13.90 0.25
N LYS A 196 -0.54 13.53 -0.65
CA LYS A 196 -1.96 13.36 -0.33
C LYS A 196 -2.19 12.19 0.62
N ILE A 197 -1.56 11.03 0.40
CA ILE A 197 -1.74 9.87 1.27
C ILE A 197 -1.13 10.09 2.65
N VAL A 198 0.04 10.71 2.75
CA VAL A 198 0.68 11.02 4.04
C VAL A 198 -0.15 12.06 4.80
N THR A 199 -0.64 13.09 4.11
CA THR A 199 -1.54 14.09 4.73
C THR A 199 -2.84 13.45 5.20
N TYR A 200 -3.43 12.55 4.41
CA TYR A 200 -4.62 11.80 4.79
C TYR A 200 -4.41 10.95 6.04
N VAL A 201 -3.30 10.20 6.10
CA VAL A 201 -2.95 9.38 7.27
C VAL A 201 -2.69 10.26 8.50
N LYS A 202 -1.97 11.37 8.33
CA LYS A 202 -1.77 12.38 9.39
C LYS A 202 -3.10 12.84 9.97
N ASP A 203 -4.00 13.32 9.13
CA ASP A 203 -5.25 13.94 9.59
C ASP A 203 -6.20 12.92 10.19
N ARG A 204 -6.30 11.71 9.61
CA ARG A 204 -7.19 10.64 10.08
C ARG A 204 -6.71 10.01 11.38
N TYR A 205 -5.40 9.78 11.53
CA TYR A 205 -4.83 8.99 12.63
C TYR A 205 -4.01 9.86 13.60
N ASN A 206 -4.41 11.12 13.77
CA ASN A 206 -3.87 12.05 14.77
C ASN A 206 -2.34 12.16 14.72
N ASN A 207 -1.79 12.25 13.50
CA ASN A 207 -0.36 12.35 13.22
C ASN A 207 0.48 11.26 13.91
N THR A 208 -0.07 10.04 14.03
CA THR A 208 0.69 8.87 14.51
C THR A 208 1.97 8.73 13.69
N PRO A 209 3.14 8.44 14.30
CA PRO A 209 4.40 8.36 13.59
C PRO A 209 4.32 7.47 12.35
N MET A 210 4.90 7.92 11.23
CA MET A 210 4.86 7.24 9.96
C MET A 210 6.26 6.87 9.47
N PHE A 211 6.36 5.77 8.74
CA PHE A 211 7.53 5.43 7.94
C PHE A 211 7.07 5.08 6.54
N ILE A 212 7.71 5.64 5.51
CA ILE A 212 7.53 5.14 4.14
C ILE A 212 8.32 3.84 4.05
N THR A 213 7.66 2.72 4.28
CA THR A 213 8.29 1.41 4.39
C THR A 213 8.58 0.77 3.03
N GLU A 214 7.85 1.20 1.98
CA GLU A 214 8.19 0.88 0.60
C GLU A 214 7.77 2.03 -0.33
N ASN A 215 8.65 2.33 -1.28
CA ASN A 215 8.40 3.16 -2.45
C ASN A 215 9.46 2.82 -3.52
N GLY A 216 9.08 2.74 -4.79
CA GLY A 216 10.05 2.43 -5.84
C GLY A 216 9.44 2.24 -7.22
N LEU A 217 10.31 2.05 -8.21
CA LEU A 217 9.93 1.85 -9.61
C LEU A 217 10.49 0.53 -10.12
N GLY A 218 9.59 -0.33 -10.61
CA GLY A 218 9.95 -1.60 -11.26
C GLY A 218 10.26 -1.38 -12.73
N VAL A 219 11.25 -2.11 -13.25
CA VAL A 219 11.61 -2.11 -14.67
C VAL A 219 11.46 -3.54 -15.21
N LEU A 220 10.88 -3.69 -16.40
CA LEU A 220 10.77 -4.98 -17.08
C LEU A 220 12.16 -5.51 -17.47
N ASN A 221 12.36 -6.79 -17.24
CA ASN A 221 13.51 -7.55 -17.70
C ASN A 221 13.20 -8.11 -19.10
N GLU A 222 13.45 -7.32 -20.13
CA GLU A 222 13.21 -7.76 -21.51
C GLU A 222 14.31 -8.75 -21.96
N PRO A 223 13.98 -9.76 -22.80
CA PRO A 223 14.91 -10.82 -23.19
C PRO A 223 16.24 -10.34 -23.81
N ASN A 224 16.27 -9.11 -24.35
CA ASN A 224 17.43 -8.52 -25.02
C ASN A 224 17.98 -7.27 -24.30
N SER A 225 17.55 -7.00 -23.07
CA SER A 225 18.08 -5.87 -22.30
C SER A 225 19.57 -6.06 -22.02
N SER A 226 20.38 -5.08 -22.41
CA SER A 226 21.80 -5.05 -22.06
C SER A 226 21.99 -4.84 -20.55
N MET A 227 23.18 -5.18 -20.03
CA MET A 227 23.53 -4.81 -18.65
C MET A 227 23.42 -3.29 -18.44
N SER A 228 23.88 -2.48 -19.40
CA SER A 228 23.79 -1.02 -19.32
C SER A 228 22.35 -0.53 -19.16
N TYR A 229 21.38 -1.15 -19.84
CA TYR A 229 19.97 -0.80 -19.69
C TYR A 229 19.48 -0.91 -18.23
N PHE A 230 19.94 -1.92 -17.49
CA PHE A 230 19.57 -2.07 -16.08
C PHE A 230 20.36 -1.16 -15.13
N LEU A 231 21.60 -0.81 -15.47
CA LEU A 231 22.45 0.04 -14.64
C LEU A 231 22.10 1.52 -14.79
N ASP A 232 21.74 1.96 -16.00
CA ASP A 232 21.39 3.34 -16.35
C ASP A 232 19.91 3.64 -16.04
N ASP A 233 19.49 3.36 -14.80
CA ASP A 233 18.09 3.42 -14.37
C ASP A 233 17.59 4.85 -14.04
N ILE A 234 17.78 5.79 -14.96
CA ILE A 234 17.45 7.22 -14.82
C ILE A 234 15.99 7.43 -14.37
N LYS A 235 15.04 6.70 -14.97
CA LYS A 235 13.62 6.79 -14.58
C LYS A 235 13.38 6.46 -13.10
N ARG A 236 14.16 5.54 -12.51
CA ARG A 236 14.07 5.22 -11.08
C ARG A 236 14.61 6.36 -10.22
N VAL A 237 15.66 7.03 -10.67
CA VAL A 237 16.20 8.24 -10.03
C VAL A 237 15.16 9.37 -10.04
N GLU A 238 14.53 9.62 -11.18
CA GLU A 238 13.49 10.65 -11.34
C GLU A 238 12.25 10.36 -10.49
N TYR A 239 11.78 9.11 -10.50
CA TYR A 239 10.69 8.65 -9.64
C TYR A 239 11.03 8.87 -8.15
N MET A 240 12.20 8.42 -7.70
CA MET A 240 12.61 8.54 -6.30
C MET A 240 12.67 10.00 -5.85
N ASN A 241 13.28 10.88 -6.66
CA ASN A 241 13.38 12.31 -6.34
C ASN A 241 11.99 12.95 -6.24
N SER A 242 11.13 12.76 -7.25
CA SER A 242 9.80 13.40 -7.26
C SER A 242 8.89 12.95 -6.12
N TYR A 243 8.96 11.67 -5.71
CA TYR A 243 8.21 11.17 -4.55
C TYR A 243 8.79 11.66 -3.23
N LEU A 244 10.12 11.80 -3.11
CA LEU A 244 10.75 12.39 -1.93
C LEU A 244 10.47 13.89 -1.80
N ASP A 245 10.41 14.63 -2.91
CA ASP A 245 10.00 16.03 -2.92
C ASP A 245 8.55 16.17 -2.41
N SER A 246 7.64 15.31 -2.90
CA SER A 246 6.24 15.28 -2.44
C SER A 246 6.12 14.87 -0.96
N LEU A 247 6.96 13.94 -0.50
CA LEU A 247 7.04 13.56 0.91
C LEU A 247 7.53 14.74 1.78
N ALA A 248 8.53 15.48 1.31
CA ALA A 248 9.04 16.66 2.00
C ALA A 248 7.97 17.76 2.14
N ILE A 249 7.07 17.91 1.16
CA ILE A 249 5.91 18.79 1.27
C ILE A 249 4.95 18.34 2.38
N ALA A 250 4.67 17.04 2.50
CA ALA A 250 3.82 16.54 3.59
C ALA A 250 4.46 16.76 4.98
N ILE A 251 5.77 16.53 5.09
CA ILE A 251 6.54 16.75 6.32
C ILE A 251 6.55 18.24 6.68
N SER A 252 6.76 19.14 5.71
CA SER A 252 6.72 20.59 5.96
C SER A 252 5.33 21.08 6.38
N LYS A 253 4.27 20.37 5.98
CA LYS A 253 2.89 20.54 6.47
C LYS A 253 2.59 19.81 7.80
N GLY A 254 3.62 19.37 8.51
CA GLY A 254 3.55 18.84 9.87
C GLY A 254 3.33 17.34 10.00
N ALA A 255 3.46 16.54 8.92
CA ALA A 255 3.39 15.08 9.02
C ALA A 255 4.62 14.51 9.76
N ASP A 256 4.40 13.68 10.78
CA ASP A 256 5.44 12.99 11.55
C ASP A 256 5.96 11.75 10.79
N VAL A 257 6.72 11.98 9.72
CA VAL A 257 7.39 10.92 8.96
C VAL A 257 8.83 10.79 9.43
N ARG A 258 9.22 9.59 9.86
CA ARG A 258 10.50 9.31 10.53
C ARG A 258 11.47 8.47 9.72
N GLY A 259 11.09 8.06 8.51
CA GLY A 259 12.00 7.36 7.61
C GLY A 259 11.40 7.01 6.27
N TYR A 260 12.29 6.71 5.33
CA TYR A 260 11.98 6.30 3.97
C TYR A 260 12.86 5.11 3.57
N PHE A 261 12.22 4.06 3.07
CA PHE A 261 12.85 2.81 2.67
C PHE A 261 12.51 2.54 1.19
N ALA A 262 13.53 2.57 0.33
CA ALA A 262 13.37 2.27 -1.07
C ALA A 262 13.10 0.77 -1.27
N TRP A 263 12.01 0.43 -1.97
CA TRP A 263 11.80 -0.92 -2.49
C TRP A 263 12.47 -1.01 -3.87
N SER A 264 13.61 -1.68 -3.99
CA SER A 264 14.26 -2.54 -2.98
C SER A 264 15.78 -2.42 -3.03
N LEU A 265 16.48 -2.98 -2.04
CA LEU A 265 17.94 -3.02 -2.06
C LEU A 265 18.47 -3.78 -3.28
N LEU A 266 17.90 -4.95 -3.57
CA LEU A 266 18.36 -5.88 -4.61
C LEU A 266 17.20 -6.24 -5.54
N ASP A 267 17.51 -6.49 -6.82
CA ASP A 267 16.60 -7.22 -7.69
C ASP A 267 16.24 -8.56 -7.03
N ASN A 268 14.96 -8.89 -7.00
CA ASN A 268 14.43 -10.02 -6.23
C ASN A 268 13.24 -10.67 -6.94
N PHE A 269 12.59 -11.63 -6.27
CA PHE A 269 11.43 -12.34 -6.79
C PHE A 269 10.16 -11.51 -6.52
N GLU A 270 9.64 -10.86 -7.56
CA GLU A 270 8.44 -10.01 -7.52
C GLU A 270 7.17 -10.85 -7.65
N TRP A 271 6.97 -11.74 -6.68
CA TRP A 271 5.74 -12.53 -6.52
C TRP A 271 5.31 -13.26 -7.80
N ILE A 272 4.11 -12.99 -8.31
CA ILE A 272 3.55 -13.62 -9.52
C ILE A 272 4.29 -13.23 -10.80
N PHE A 273 5.10 -12.17 -10.78
CA PHE A 273 5.95 -11.78 -11.89
C PHE A 273 7.30 -12.51 -11.88
N GLY A 274 7.63 -13.24 -10.81
CA GLY A 274 8.92 -13.90 -10.67
C GLY A 274 10.07 -12.89 -10.78
N TYR A 275 11.04 -13.17 -11.65
CA TYR A 275 12.21 -12.29 -11.86
C TYR A 275 12.08 -11.37 -13.08
N THR A 276 10.88 -11.22 -13.65
CA THR A 276 10.66 -10.38 -14.84
C THR A 276 10.57 -8.90 -14.51
N ILE A 277 10.32 -8.53 -13.25
CA ILE A 277 10.33 -7.14 -12.77
C ILE A 277 11.49 -6.93 -11.81
N ARG A 278 12.27 -5.88 -12.05
CA ARG A 278 13.46 -5.54 -11.27
C ARG A 278 13.26 -4.21 -10.55
N PHE A 279 13.13 -4.26 -9.22
CA PHE A 279 12.98 -3.07 -8.34
C PHE A 279 14.28 -2.63 -7.66
N GLY A 280 15.36 -3.42 -7.75
CA GLY A 280 16.55 -3.22 -6.92
C GLY A 280 17.31 -1.94 -7.24
N LEU A 281 17.88 -1.30 -6.22
CA LEU A 281 18.97 -0.33 -6.37
C LEU A 281 20.25 -1.00 -6.90
N TYR A 282 20.41 -2.29 -6.61
CA TYR A 282 21.47 -3.13 -7.16
C TYR A 282 20.88 -4.14 -8.13
N HIS A 283 21.48 -4.22 -9.31
CA HIS A 283 21.25 -5.31 -10.24
C HIS A 283 21.80 -6.61 -9.64
N VAL A 284 21.03 -7.70 -9.77
CA VAL A 284 21.48 -9.05 -9.42
C VAL A 284 21.53 -9.89 -10.69
N ASP A 285 22.73 -10.38 -10.99
CA ASP A 285 22.92 -11.48 -11.92
C ASP A 285 22.53 -12.77 -11.19
N PHE A 286 21.42 -13.40 -11.59
CA PHE A 286 20.91 -14.60 -10.91
C PHE A 286 21.72 -15.87 -11.22
N GLY A 287 22.53 -15.87 -12.29
CA GLY A 287 23.42 -16.99 -12.61
C GLY A 287 24.68 -16.99 -11.72
N THR A 288 25.23 -15.81 -11.45
CA THR A 288 26.48 -15.67 -10.65
C THR A 288 26.27 -15.14 -9.23
N LEU A 289 25.06 -14.65 -8.93
CA LEU A 289 24.72 -13.91 -7.71
C LEU A 289 25.54 -12.62 -7.52
N LYS A 290 26.19 -12.11 -8.58
CA LYS A 290 26.91 -10.84 -8.51
C LYS A 290 25.94 -9.67 -8.34
N ARG A 291 26.30 -8.73 -7.48
CA ARG A 291 25.57 -7.48 -7.25
C ARG A 291 26.31 -6.32 -7.89
N THR A 292 25.63 -5.55 -8.71
CA THR A 292 26.19 -4.36 -9.38
C THR A 292 25.31 -3.15 -9.06
N PRO A 293 25.86 -2.06 -8.51
CA PRO A 293 25.08 -0.86 -8.21
C PRO A 293 24.55 -0.23 -9.50
N LYS A 294 23.28 0.16 -9.51
CA LYS A 294 22.68 1.00 -10.56
C LYS A 294 22.89 2.48 -10.25
N LEU A 295 22.55 3.38 -11.18
CA LEU A 295 22.61 4.84 -10.93
C LEU A 295 21.79 5.24 -9.69
N SER A 296 20.62 4.64 -9.50
CA SER A 296 19.77 4.87 -8.33
C SER A 296 20.42 4.51 -6.98
N ALA A 297 21.33 3.54 -6.93
CA ALA A 297 22.10 3.26 -5.71
C ALA A 297 23.03 4.44 -5.36
N GLY A 298 23.67 5.03 -6.37
CA GLY A 298 24.49 6.23 -6.21
C GLY A 298 23.65 7.40 -5.70
N ARG A 299 22.48 7.63 -6.31
CA ARG A 299 21.56 8.68 -5.89
C ARG A 299 21.06 8.50 -4.46
N TYR A 300 20.65 7.29 -4.09
CA TYR A 300 20.13 7.02 -2.74
C TYR A 300 21.23 7.24 -1.67
N ARG A 301 22.48 6.90 -1.99
CA ARG A 301 23.64 7.22 -1.14
C ARG A 301 23.82 8.72 -0.92
N GLU A 302 23.70 9.53 -1.98
CA GLU A 302 23.77 10.99 -1.87
C GLU A 302 22.69 11.55 -0.95
N ILE A 303 21.44 11.11 -1.13
CA ILE A 303 20.29 11.53 -0.30
C ILE A 303 20.58 11.23 1.17
N ILE A 304 20.96 9.99 1.50
CA ILE A 304 21.28 9.59 2.89
C ILE A 304 22.42 10.45 3.47
N THR A 305 23.44 10.73 2.66
CA THR A 305 24.61 11.51 3.10
C THR A 305 24.22 12.95 3.40
N ALA A 306 23.43 13.58 2.54
CA ALA A 306 22.89 14.93 2.75
C ALA A 306 22.00 15.00 4.00
N SER A 307 21.12 14.01 4.23
CA SER A 307 20.24 13.97 5.40
C SER A 307 20.99 13.82 6.73
N ARG A 308 22.12 13.10 6.75
CA ARG A 308 22.95 12.98 7.96
C ARG A 308 23.64 14.30 8.33
N GLY A 309 24.10 15.06 7.33
CA GLY A 309 24.71 16.37 7.56
C GLY A 309 23.76 17.36 8.24
N LEU A 310 22.46 17.28 7.94
CA LEU A 310 21.40 18.10 8.56
C LEU A 310 21.08 17.73 10.01
N GLN A 311 21.39 16.50 10.47
CA GLN A 311 21.17 16.09 11.86
C GLN A 311 22.32 16.51 12.80
N THR A 312 23.47 16.89 12.23
CA THR A 312 24.69 17.28 12.96
C THR A 312 24.92 18.79 13.05
N SER A 313 24.04 19.60 12.42
CA SER A 313 24.05 21.07 12.41
C SER A 313 22.93 21.62 13.27
#